data_AF-A0AAD1WM98-F1
#
_entry.id   AF-A0AAD1WM98-F1
#
_cell.length_a   1.000
_cell.length_b   1.000
_cell.length_c   1.000
_cell.angle_alpha   90.00
_cell.angle_beta   90.00
_cell.angle_gamma   90.00
#
_symmetry.space_group_name_H-M   'P 1'
#
loop_
_entity.id
_entity.type
_entity.pdbx_description
1 polymer ?
#
loop_
_entity_poly.entity_id
_entity_poly.type
_entity_poly.pdbx_seq_one_letter_code
_entity_poly.pdbx_strand_id
1 'polypeptide(L)'
;MTLSPHMSISRPFITVSLLVNKTTITTKALIDSGAADNLMDETFAKTAALNLIRKETPLAVEAIDGRPLEKPLDSFPLGTEGSGACESSEEATDIGPEGGVAV
;
A
#
# COMPACT_ATOMS: atom_id res chain seq x y z
N MET A 1 -20.68 -20.14 -39.43
CA MET A 1 -20.33 -18.79 -38.94
C MET A 1 -19.02 -18.93 -38.18
N THR A 2 -17.90 -18.53 -38.77
CA THR A 2 -16.57 -18.63 -38.15
C THR A 2 -16.33 -17.39 -37.30
N LEU A 3 -16.15 -17.59 -35.99
CA LEU A 3 -15.79 -16.52 -35.06
C LEU A 3 -14.40 -15.98 -35.44
N SER A 4 -14.34 -14.67 -35.68
CA SER A 4 -13.13 -13.90 -36.01
C SER A 4 -12.02 -14.12 -34.98
N PRO A 5 -10.74 -14.14 -35.38
CA PRO A 5 -9.62 -14.40 -34.48
C PRO A 5 -9.62 -13.40 -33.31
N HIS A 6 -9.35 -13.95 -32.14
CA HIS A 6 -9.19 -13.25 -30.87
C HIS A 6 -8.32 -12.00 -31.05
N MET A 7 -8.94 -10.82 -31.12
CA MET A 7 -8.21 -9.56 -31.13
C MET A 7 -7.37 -9.52 -29.85
N SER A 8 -6.05 -9.45 -30.00
CA SER A 8 -5.16 -9.16 -28.88
C SER A 8 -5.57 -7.79 -28.34
N ILE A 9 -6.26 -7.78 -27.19
CA ILE A 9 -6.58 -6.55 -26.48
C ILE A 9 -5.26 -5.98 -25.98
N SER A 10 -4.66 -5.07 -26.74
CA SER A 10 -3.55 -4.26 -26.24
C SER A 10 -4.10 -3.34 -25.16
N ARG A 11 -3.59 -3.44 -23.94
CA ARG A 11 -3.88 -2.44 -22.91
C ARG A 11 -3.33 -1.09 -23.40
N PRO A 12 -4.15 -0.03 -23.50
CA PRO A 12 -3.73 1.23 -24.10
C PRO A 12 -2.84 1.99 -23.11
N PHE A 13 -1.56 1.60 -23.05
CA PHE A 13 -0.55 2.36 -22.33
C PHE A 13 0.04 3.41 -23.25
N ILE A 14 0.09 4.65 -22.79
CA ILE A 14 0.75 5.76 -23.48
C ILE A 14 1.90 6.30 -22.63
N THR A 15 2.91 6.88 -23.29
CA THR A 15 3.97 7.59 -22.58
C THR A 15 3.48 8.99 -22.25
N VAL A 16 3.57 9.39 -20.98
CA VAL A 16 3.14 10.70 -20.48
C VAL A 16 4.29 11.38 -19.75
N SER A 17 4.25 12.72 -19.72
CA SER A 17 5.14 13.55 -18.90
C SER A 17 4.34 14.19 -17.77
N LEU A 18 4.68 13.87 -16.53
CA LEU A 18 4.08 14.45 -15.33
C LEU A 18 4.96 15.60 -14.84
N LEU A 19 4.40 16.79 -14.67
CA LEU A 19 5.10 17.93 -14.08
C LEU A 19 4.74 18.04 -12.60
N VAL A 20 5.72 17.82 -11.72
CA VAL A 20 5.56 17.92 -10.25
C VAL A 20 6.68 18.76 -9.67
N ASN A 21 6.36 19.82 -8.94
CA ASN A 21 7.34 20.70 -8.29
C ASN A 21 8.46 21.19 -9.23
N LYS A 22 8.13 21.51 -10.49
CA LYS A 22 9.07 21.90 -11.57
C LYS A 22 9.96 20.77 -12.10
N THR A 23 9.80 19.55 -11.60
CA THR A 23 10.45 18.34 -12.13
C THR A 23 9.51 17.65 -13.11
N THR A 24 10.05 17.18 -14.24
CA THR A 24 9.29 16.39 -15.22
C THR A 24 9.64 14.92 -15.07
N ILE A 25 8.63 14.07 -14.92
CA ILE A 25 8.79 12.61 -14.82
C ILE A 25 8.11 11.99 -16.04
N THR A 26 8.87 11.22 -16.83
CA THR A 26 8.31 10.46 -17.96
C THR A 26 7.94 9.06 -17.50
N THR A 27 6.69 8.65 -17.73
CA THR A 27 6.20 7.32 -17.33
C THR A 27 5.16 6.77 -18.32
N LYS A 28 4.75 5.52 -18.14
CA LYS A 28 3.62 4.92 -18.85
C LYS A 28 2.35 5.06 -18.03
N ALA A 29 1.27 5.50 -18.66
CA ALA A 29 -0.06 5.57 -18.05
C ALA A 29 -1.03 4.66 -18.82
N LEU A 30 -1.90 3.96 -18.09
CA LEU A 30 -3.02 3.22 -18.66
C LEU A 30 -4.15 4.21 -18.96
N ILE A 31 -4.67 4.19 -20.18
CA ILE A 31 -5.93 4.89 -20.49
C ILE A 31 -7.09 4.02 -20.05
N ASP A 32 -7.79 4.46 -19.01
CA ASP A 32 -8.96 3.78 -18.47
C ASP A 32 -10.14 4.75 -18.40
N SER A 33 -11.06 4.66 -19.36
CA SER A 33 -12.28 5.47 -19.37
C SER A 33 -13.29 5.05 -18.29
N GLY A 34 -13.09 3.89 -17.65
CA GLY A 34 -13.88 3.43 -16.51
C GLY A 34 -13.39 3.98 -15.18
N ALA A 35 -12.21 4.62 -15.13
CA ALA A 35 -11.69 5.23 -13.92
C ALA A 35 -12.41 6.55 -13.62
N ALA A 36 -12.82 6.74 -12.37
CA ALA A 36 -13.45 7.98 -11.92
C ALA A 36 -12.46 9.15 -11.79
N ASP A 37 -11.17 8.85 -11.61
CA ASP A 37 -10.10 9.85 -11.49
C ASP A 37 -8.75 9.22 -11.91
N ASN A 38 -7.70 10.05 -11.98
CA ASN A 38 -6.33 9.63 -12.20
C ASN A 38 -5.78 8.95 -10.93
N LEU A 39 -5.51 7.66 -11.05
CA LEU A 39 -4.92 6.88 -9.97
C LEU A 39 -3.43 6.69 -10.22
N MET A 40 -2.66 6.69 -9.13
CA MET A 40 -1.23 6.44 -9.13
C MET A 40 -0.91 5.46 -8.01
N ASP A 41 -0.08 4.46 -8.28
CA ASP A 41 0.32 3.53 -7.25
C ASP A 41 1.36 4.14 -6.30
N GLU A 42 1.29 3.74 -5.03
CA GLU A 42 2.18 4.25 -3.99
C GLU A 42 3.65 3.92 -4.24
N THR A 43 3.94 2.79 -4.89
CA THR A 43 5.32 2.36 -5.19
C THR A 43 5.97 3.28 -6.20
N PHE A 44 5.26 3.67 -7.25
CA PHE A 44 5.70 4.65 -8.23
C PHE A 44 5.92 6.00 -7.57
N ALA A 45 4.98 6.47 -6.74
CA ALA A 45 5.12 7.75 -6.06
C ALA A 45 6.37 7.80 -5.17
N LYS A 46 6.64 6.75 -4.39
CA LYS A 46 7.87 6.62 -3.59
C LYS A 46 9.12 6.57 -4.46
N THR A 47 9.11 5.79 -5.53
CA THR A 47 10.26 5.65 -6.45
C THR A 47 10.59 6.96 -7.15
N ALA A 48 9.57 7.74 -7.50
CA ALA A 48 9.69 9.05 -8.11
C ALA A 48 9.90 10.19 -7.09
N ALA A 49 10.10 9.87 -5.81
CA ALA A 49 10.29 10.82 -4.71
C ALA A 49 9.19 11.90 -4.64
N LEU A 50 7.94 11.50 -4.92
CA LEU A 50 6.77 12.36 -4.80
C LEU A 50 6.36 12.50 -3.34
N ASN A 51 6.02 13.72 -2.93
CA ASN A 51 5.51 13.97 -1.59
C ASN A 51 4.03 13.52 -1.51
N LEU A 52 3.78 12.38 -0.87
CA LEU A 52 2.43 11.87 -0.65
C LEU A 52 1.79 12.56 0.56
N ILE A 53 0.65 13.19 0.34
CA ILE A 53 -0.14 13.82 1.41
C ILE A 53 -1.29 12.89 1.77
N ARG A 54 -1.36 12.49 3.04
CA ARG A 54 -2.49 11.72 3.57
C ARG A 54 -3.71 12.63 3.66
N LYS A 55 -4.80 12.25 3.02
CA LYS A 55 -6.09 12.95 3.16
C LYS A 55 -6.70 12.61 4.51
N GLU A 56 -7.33 13.61 5.15
CA GLU A 56 -8.07 13.42 6.41
C GLU A 56 -9.23 12.42 6.24
N THR A 57 -9.92 12.51 5.10
CA THR A 57 -10.92 11.54 4.68
C THR A 57 -10.39 10.74 3.48
N PRO A 58 -10.12 9.44 3.65
CA PRO A 58 -9.77 8.56 2.54
C PRO A 58 -10.86 8.56 1.48
N LEU A 59 -10.48 8.50 0.21
CA LEU A 59 -11.42 8.32 -0.89
C LEU A 59 -11.62 6.82 -1.08
N ALA A 60 -12.82 6.32 -0.83
CA ALA A 60 -13.14 4.93 -1.15
C ALA A 60 -13.09 4.73 -2.68
N VAL A 61 -12.22 3.83 -3.15
CA VAL A 61 -12.12 3.46 -4.56
C VAL A 61 -12.39 1.97 -4.70
N GLU A 62 -13.34 1.64 -5.57
CA GLU A 62 -13.79 0.26 -5.81
C GLU A 62 -13.49 -0.14 -7.26
N ALA A 63 -13.23 -1.43 -7.46
CA ALA A 63 -13.25 -2.04 -8.77
C ALA A 63 -14.69 -2.17 -9.28
N ILE A 64 -14.85 -2.51 -10.57
CA ILE A 64 -16.16 -2.68 -11.22
C ILE A 64 -17.05 -3.76 -10.56
N ASP A 65 -16.44 -4.69 -9.81
CA ASP A 65 -17.13 -5.74 -9.06
C ASP A 65 -17.46 -5.34 -7.61
N GLY A 66 -17.26 -4.07 -7.25
CA GLY A 66 -17.53 -3.51 -5.92
C GLY A 66 -16.46 -3.84 -4.89
N ARG A 67 -15.37 -4.53 -5.26
CA ARG A 67 -14.28 -4.80 -4.32
C ARG A 67 -13.43 -3.55 -4.10
N PRO A 68 -13.04 -3.21 -2.85
CA PRO A 68 -12.08 -2.15 -2.60
C PRO A 68 -10.76 -2.39 -3.33
N LEU A 69 -10.15 -1.32 -3.86
CA LEU A 69 -8.81 -1.37 -4.44
C LEU A 69 -7.70 -1.33 -3.35
N GLU A 70 -8.06 -0.89 -2.15
CA GLU A 70 -7.15 -0.85 -0.99
C GLU A 70 -7.11 -2.21 -0.28
N LYS A 71 -5.96 -2.54 0.33
CA LYS A 71 -5.90 -3.65 1.29
C LYS A 71 -6.57 -3.21 2.60
N PRO A 72 -7.34 -4.06 3.30
CA PRO A 72 -7.91 -3.73 4.60
C PRO A 72 -6.82 -3.22 5.57
N LEU A 73 -7.10 -2.14 6.28
CA LEU A 73 -6.17 -1.46 7.20
C LEU A 73 -5.84 -2.25 8.48
N ASP A 74 -6.33 -3.49 8.62
CA ASP A 74 -6.26 -4.29 9.85
C ASP A 74 -4.89 -4.91 10.15
N SER A 75 -3.81 -4.50 9.47
CA SER A 75 -2.46 -5.03 9.71
C SER A 75 -1.42 -4.01 10.16
N PHE A 76 -1.83 -2.84 10.66
CA PHE A 76 -0.91 -1.92 11.33
C PHE A 76 -1.01 -2.09 12.86
N PRO A 77 0.04 -2.54 13.56
CA PRO A 77 0.02 -2.53 15.01
C PRO A 77 0.08 -1.09 15.49
N LEU A 78 -0.98 -0.66 16.18
CA LEU A 78 -1.02 0.59 16.93
C LEU A 78 -0.16 0.41 18.19
N GLY A 79 1.14 0.71 18.11
CA GLY A 79 1.93 1.11 19.29
C GLY A 79 1.80 2.63 19.44
N THR A 80 1.73 3.26 20.61
CA THR A 80 2.04 2.85 21.98
C THR A 80 1.41 3.91 22.88
N GLU A 81 0.62 3.54 23.89
CA GLU A 81 0.34 4.43 25.04
C GLU A 81 0.87 3.75 26.30
N GLY A 82 1.85 4.37 26.94
CA GLY A 82 2.33 3.95 28.25
C GLY A 82 1.68 4.80 29.33
N SER A 83 1.23 4.17 30.42
CA SER A 83 1.37 4.63 31.82
C SER A 83 0.50 3.79 32.78
N GLY A 84 1.13 3.12 33.75
CA GLY A 84 0.63 3.09 35.12
C GLY A 84 0.07 1.78 35.72
N ALA A 85 0.87 1.23 36.65
CA ALA A 85 0.54 0.46 37.88
C ALA A 85 -0.09 -0.95 37.75
N CYS A 86 0.64 -2.00 38.18
CA CYS A 86 0.50 -2.73 39.46
C CYS A 86 -0.82 -3.52 39.54
N GLU A 87 -0.87 -4.85 39.70
CA GLU A 87 -0.41 -5.61 40.86
C GLU A 87 -0.10 -7.09 40.53
N SER A 88 0.70 -7.64 41.45
CA SER A 88 1.30 -8.96 41.62
C SER A 88 0.35 -10.17 41.65
N SER A 89 0.87 -11.33 41.24
CA SER A 89 0.68 -12.63 41.92
C SER A 89 1.82 -13.58 41.53
N GLU A 90 2.43 -14.15 42.55
CA GLU A 90 3.57 -15.05 42.56
C GLU A 90 3.20 -16.47 42.09
N GLU A 91 4.16 -17.23 41.55
CA GLU A 91 4.41 -18.63 41.94
C GLU A 91 5.75 -19.10 41.31
N ALA A 92 6.64 -19.60 42.17
CA ALA A 92 8.01 -20.06 41.89
C ALA A 92 8.06 -21.38 41.10
N THR A 93 9.13 -21.66 40.37
CA THR A 93 10.25 -22.59 40.69
C THR A 93 10.96 -22.85 39.33
N ASP A 94 12.23 -23.17 39.13
CA ASP A 94 13.24 -23.91 39.89
C ASP A 94 14.62 -23.63 39.23
N ILE A 95 15.69 -23.91 39.96
CA ILE A 95 17.07 -23.45 39.78
C ILE A 95 17.86 -24.41 38.89
N GLY A 96 18.69 -23.92 37.96
CA GLY A 96 19.74 -24.76 37.34
C GLY A 96 20.58 -24.04 36.27
N PRO A 97 21.92 -24.11 36.30
CA PRO A 97 22.81 -23.13 35.68
C PRO A 97 23.32 -23.54 34.29
N GLU A 98 24.13 -22.64 33.71
CA GLU A 98 25.13 -22.84 32.63
C GLU A 98 24.75 -22.30 31.23
N GLY A 99 25.39 -21.17 30.89
CA GLY A 99 26.09 -21.06 29.61
C GLY A 99 25.37 -20.35 28.45
N GLY A 100 25.96 -19.25 27.98
CA GLY A 100 25.75 -18.79 26.60
C GLY A 100 25.91 -17.30 26.35
N VAL A 101 27.14 -16.79 26.39
CA VAL A 101 27.52 -15.57 25.67
C VAL A 101 27.66 -15.92 24.20
N ALA A 102 27.09 -15.13 23.29
CA ALA A 102 27.63 -14.93 21.95
C ALA A 102 27.19 -13.58 21.37
N VAL A 103 28.19 -12.93 20.77
CA VAL A 103 28.35 -11.57 20.24
C VAL A 103 27.25 -11.09 19.30
#